data_AF-A0A0S9QM01-F1
#
_entry.id   AF-A0A0S9QM01-F1
#
_cell.length_a   1.000
_cell.length_b   1.000
_cell.length_c   1.000
_cell.angle_alpha   90.00
_cell.angle_beta   90.00
_cell.angle_gamma   90.00
#
_symmetry.space_group_name_H-M   'P 1'
#
loop_
_entity.id
_entity.type
_entity.pdbx_description
1 polymer ?
#
loop_
_entity_poly.entity_id
_entity_poly.type
_entity_poly.pdbx_seq_one_letter_code
_entity_poly.pdbx_strand_id
1 'polypeptide(L)'
;MASISGTNIGDQLTGTAEDDIILGLLGNDTITDPGGFNRIDGQDGNDSIFGGPNVDYIAGGPGDDLIRGGAGSDQIIGEAGNDTIYTDDGNDYAAGNPGDDILYGGAGNDFLIGEAGRDQVFGEAGNDLVAGGDDDDLVDGGDGDDYVDGDLGNDTLLGSAGNDTVFGDFGDDRMSGGSGTNTLDGAAGYDTAVFNFNFRDAGVIDSAGSLAKISGTGSSDTVKNTEAFEFQDRTIVQADGQPGVDDLFYLSRNGDVFDAGLDADAHFAEYGWREGRDPNAFFDTKGYLAAYGDVAAAGINPLEHYLTYGWKEGRDPSANFDTKAYLAQNGDVAAAGLNPLQHFLEYGAGEGRAVVAGDGAFAQAAGVGIYV
;
A
#
# COMPACT_ATOMS: atom_id res chain seq x y z
N MET A 1 21.30 38.83 12.07
CA MET A 1 20.29 39.27 11.08
C MET A 1 20.83 40.37 10.19
N ALA A 2 21.64 39.99 9.20
CA ALA A 2 21.86 40.85 8.03
C ALA A 2 20.72 40.65 7.02
N SER A 3 20.65 41.54 6.05
CA SER A 3 19.75 41.42 4.91
C SER A 3 20.59 41.56 3.64
N ILE A 4 20.58 40.52 2.83
CA ILE A 4 21.37 40.36 1.61
C ILE A 4 20.37 40.19 0.48
N SER A 5 20.53 40.96 -0.58
CA SER A 5 19.60 40.93 -1.70
C SER A 5 20.38 41.06 -3.00
N GLY A 6 20.05 40.22 -3.97
CA GLY A 6 20.56 40.27 -5.32
C GLY A 6 19.94 41.40 -6.13
N THR A 7 19.85 41.16 -7.43
CA THR A 7 19.44 42.09 -8.46
C THR A 7 18.51 41.38 -9.44
N ASN A 8 18.29 41.95 -10.62
CA ASN A 8 17.38 41.37 -11.61
C ASN A 8 18.11 40.51 -12.66
N ILE A 9 19.30 40.02 -12.32
CA ILE A 9 20.14 39.15 -13.14
C ILE A 9 20.74 38.09 -12.21
N GLY A 10 21.24 36.99 -12.77
CA GLY A 10 21.91 35.97 -11.97
C GLY A 10 23.08 36.51 -11.14
N ASP A 11 23.00 36.27 -9.85
CA ASP A 11 23.87 36.74 -8.80
C ASP A 11 24.59 35.60 -8.08
N GLN A 12 25.61 35.97 -7.30
CA GLN A 12 26.35 35.07 -6.42
C GLN A 12 26.29 35.69 -5.02
N LEU A 13 25.38 35.18 -4.19
CA LEU A 13 25.10 35.70 -2.86
C LEU A 13 25.75 34.78 -1.81
N THR A 14 26.37 35.41 -0.81
CA THR A 14 26.93 34.68 0.33
C THR A 14 26.43 35.29 1.61
N GLY A 15 25.82 34.46 2.46
CA GLY A 15 25.42 34.79 3.80
C GLY A 15 26.60 35.08 4.75
N THR A 16 26.26 35.33 6.00
CA THR A 16 27.17 35.44 7.13
C THR A 16 27.08 34.18 7.99
N ALA A 17 27.84 34.10 9.10
CA ALA A 17 27.76 32.95 10.00
C ALA A 17 26.70 33.16 11.12
N GLU A 18 25.83 34.12 10.95
CA GLU A 18 24.78 34.54 11.88
C GLU A 18 23.46 34.57 11.09
N ASP A 19 22.32 34.56 11.77
CA ASP A 19 21.00 34.62 11.13
C ASP A 19 20.95 35.70 10.02
N ASP A 20 20.41 35.37 8.86
CA ASP A 20 20.30 36.25 7.70
C ASP A 20 18.93 36.16 7.02
N ILE A 21 18.61 37.20 6.26
CA ILE A 21 17.55 37.17 5.25
C ILE A 21 18.23 37.37 3.90
N ILE A 22 18.16 36.36 3.04
CA ILE A 22 18.79 36.34 1.72
C ILE A 22 17.71 36.25 0.65
N LEU A 23 17.72 37.21 -0.30
CA LEU A 23 16.74 37.32 -1.38
C LEU A 23 17.45 37.33 -2.73
N GLY A 24 17.25 36.33 -3.57
CA GLY A 24 17.81 36.24 -4.93
C GLY A 24 17.29 37.35 -5.85
N LEU A 25 15.96 37.42 -5.99
CA LEU A 25 15.14 38.34 -6.80
C LEU A 25 14.82 37.78 -8.18
N LEU A 26 15.45 38.25 -9.26
CA LEU A 26 15.17 37.72 -10.60
C LEU A 26 16.44 37.16 -11.21
N GLY A 27 16.27 36.09 -11.98
CA GLY A 27 17.34 35.45 -12.72
C GLY A 27 18.03 34.40 -11.88
N ASN A 28 18.82 33.56 -12.55
CA ASN A 28 19.38 32.36 -11.95
C ASN A 28 20.51 32.68 -10.98
N ASP A 29 20.23 32.55 -9.69
CA ASP A 29 21.12 32.91 -8.61
C ASP A 29 21.86 31.71 -8.05
N THR A 30 22.99 31.97 -7.42
CA THR A 30 23.64 31.00 -6.53
C THR A 30 23.74 31.62 -5.15
N ILE A 31 23.10 30.97 -4.18
CA ILE A 31 23.03 31.42 -2.80
C ILE A 31 23.76 30.41 -1.92
N THR A 32 24.76 30.85 -1.17
CA THR A 32 25.49 30.00 -0.22
C THR A 32 25.48 30.64 1.16
N ASP A 33 24.92 29.95 2.14
CA ASP A 33 24.94 30.36 3.53
C ASP A 33 25.88 29.47 4.38
N PRO A 34 26.82 30.06 5.15
CA PRO A 34 27.75 29.29 5.97
C PRO A 34 27.24 28.96 7.39
N GLY A 35 26.06 29.46 7.80
CA GLY A 35 25.39 29.13 9.07
C GLY A 35 24.62 30.29 9.69
N GLY A 36 23.82 30.00 10.71
CA GLY A 36 22.82 30.91 11.25
C GLY A 36 21.42 30.31 11.11
N PHE A 37 20.41 30.95 11.69
CA PHE A 37 19.02 30.59 11.40
C PHE A 37 18.48 31.53 10.33
N ASN A 38 18.35 31.04 9.10
CA ASN A 38 18.17 31.91 7.96
C ASN A 38 16.76 31.82 7.35
N ARG A 39 16.40 32.89 6.65
CA ARG A 39 15.34 32.87 5.64
C ARG A 39 15.99 33.12 4.29
N ILE A 40 15.94 32.14 3.41
CA ILE A 40 16.49 32.19 2.05
C ILE A 40 15.34 32.06 1.05
N ASP A 41 15.32 32.92 0.05
CA ASP A 41 14.24 33.02 -0.94
C ASP A 41 14.87 33.33 -2.30
N GLY A 42 14.92 32.33 -3.19
CA GLY A 42 15.48 32.47 -4.55
C GLY A 42 14.67 33.48 -5.38
N GLN A 43 13.35 33.34 -5.31
CA GLN A 43 12.33 34.07 -6.08
C GLN A 43 12.31 33.61 -7.54
N ASP A 44 12.33 34.51 -8.54
CA ASP A 44 12.16 34.10 -9.93
C ASP A 44 13.51 33.64 -10.51
N GLY A 45 13.58 32.47 -11.11
CA GLY A 45 14.81 31.99 -11.76
C GLY A 45 15.04 30.52 -11.49
N ASN A 46 16.04 29.94 -12.15
CA ASN A 46 16.49 28.60 -11.81
C ASN A 46 17.71 28.75 -10.91
N ASP A 47 17.49 28.66 -9.62
CA ASP A 47 18.42 29.02 -8.57
C ASP A 47 19.16 27.81 -8.01
N SER A 48 20.31 28.07 -7.39
CA SER A 48 21.06 27.06 -6.64
C SER A 48 21.28 27.56 -5.23
N ILE A 49 20.64 26.91 -4.27
CA ILE A 49 20.59 27.34 -2.87
C ILE A 49 21.28 26.30 -1.98
N PHE A 50 22.18 26.76 -1.11
CA PHE A 50 22.85 25.96 -0.09
C PHE A 50 22.64 26.62 1.28
N GLY A 51 21.81 26.01 2.15
CA GLY A 51 21.40 26.55 3.47
C GLY A 51 22.48 26.44 4.54
N GLY A 52 23.22 25.34 4.55
CA GLY A 52 24.36 25.17 5.46
C GLY A 52 24.01 24.33 6.68
N PRO A 53 24.71 24.48 7.82
CA PRO A 53 24.68 23.49 8.91
C PRO A 53 23.67 23.78 10.03
N ASN A 54 22.73 24.70 9.83
CA ASN A 54 21.79 25.13 10.85
C ASN A 54 20.36 25.13 10.30
N VAL A 55 19.38 25.19 11.21
CA VAL A 55 17.96 25.23 10.84
C VAL A 55 17.67 26.47 9.98
N ASP A 56 17.14 26.24 8.79
CA ASP A 56 16.78 27.29 7.83
C ASP A 56 15.33 27.17 7.33
N TYR A 57 14.80 28.30 6.85
CA TYR A 57 13.64 28.31 5.95
C TYR A 57 14.12 28.69 4.56
N ILE A 58 13.86 27.83 3.60
CA ILE A 58 14.30 27.99 2.22
C ILE A 58 13.09 27.92 1.29
N ALA A 59 12.96 28.90 0.41
CA ALA A 59 12.05 28.86 -0.73
C ALA A 59 12.89 28.98 -2.02
N GLY A 60 12.67 28.08 -2.96
CA GLY A 60 13.22 28.19 -4.32
C GLY A 60 12.59 29.37 -5.04
N GLY A 61 11.26 29.29 -5.18
CA GLY A 61 10.46 30.26 -5.91
C GLY A 61 10.09 29.73 -7.29
N PRO A 62 9.58 30.57 -8.20
CA PRO A 62 9.28 30.09 -9.55
C PRO A 62 10.53 29.82 -10.39
N GLY A 63 10.66 28.58 -10.87
CA GLY A 63 11.70 28.11 -11.77
C GLY A 63 12.08 26.66 -11.46
N ASP A 64 13.10 26.14 -12.16
CA ASP A 64 13.61 24.80 -11.84
C ASP A 64 14.83 24.97 -10.92
N ASP A 65 14.66 24.75 -9.63
CA ASP A 65 15.65 25.06 -8.60
C ASP A 65 16.45 23.83 -8.13
N LEU A 66 17.66 24.09 -7.67
CA LEU A 66 18.49 23.12 -6.95
C LEU A 66 18.68 23.60 -5.52
N ILE A 67 18.05 22.92 -4.56
CA ILE A 67 18.09 23.29 -3.16
C ILE A 67 18.82 22.23 -2.35
N ARG A 68 19.72 22.66 -1.48
CA ARG A 68 20.38 21.83 -0.45
C ARG A 68 20.20 22.48 0.92
N GLY A 69 19.45 21.85 1.81
CA GLY A 69 19.26 22.30 3.20
C GLY A 69 20.59 22.28 3.95
N GLY A 70 21.15 21.07 4.10
CA GLY A 70 22.49 20.85 4.58
C GLY A 70 22.48 20.05 5.88
N ALA A 71 22.73 20.66 7.02
CA ALA A 71 22.46 19.99 8.28
C ALA A 71 21.49 20.85 9.08
N GLY A 72 20.53 20.25 9.78
CA GLY A 72 19.55 21.08 10.46
C GLY A 72 18.27 20.36 10.76
N SER A 73 17.20 21.13 10.82
CA SER A 73 15.82 20.62 10.78
C SER A 73 15.09 21.67 9.96
N ASP A 74 15.33 21.62 8.67
CA ASP A 74 15.06 22.67 7.70
C ASP A 74 13.60 22.61 7.24
N GLN A 75 13.11 23.75 6.76
CA GLN A 75 11.85 23.83 6.03
C GLN A 75 12.13 24.33 4.64
N ILE A 76 11.88 23.47 3.65
CA ILE A 76 12.20 23.73 2.25
C ILE A 76 10.93 23.68 1.42
N ILE A 77 10.76 24.66 0.55
CA ILE A 77 9.64 24.73 -0.39
C ILE A 77 10.22 24.99 -1.78
N GLY A 78 9.94 24.12 -2.76
CA GLY A 78 10.32 24.33 -4.16
C GLY A 78 9.57 25.51 -4.78
N GLU A 79 8.24 25.45 -4.69
CA GLU A 79 7.25 26.37 -5.27
C GLU A 79 6.77 25.96 -6.66
N ALA A 80 7.28 26.51 -7.76
CA ALA A 80 6.69 26.22 -9.06
C ALA A 80 7.76 26.00 -10.12
N GLY A 81 7.74 24.84 -10.75
CA GLY A 81 8.76 24.39 -11.69
C GLY A 81 9.29 23.03 -11.26
N ASN A 82 10.31 22.52 -11.93
CA ASN A 82 10.79 21.17 -11.66
C ASN A 82 12.03 21.22 -10.78
N ASP A 83 11.82 21.08 -9.48
CA ASP A 83 12.82 21.29 -8.45
C ASP A 83 13.57 20.01 -8.11
N THR A 84 14.81 20.18 -7.66
CA THR A 84 15.58 19.12 -7.03
C THR A 84 15.99 19.56 -5.63
N ILE A 85 15.43 18.91 -4.63
CA ILE A 85 15.59 19.24 -3.21
C ILE A 85 16.37 18.13 -2.53
N TYR A 86 17.46 18.50 -1.84
CA TYR A 86 18.14 17.64 -0.88
C TYR A 86 18.00 18.30 0.49
N THR A 87 17.30 17.67 1.43
CA THR A 87 17.22 18.18 2.80
C THR A 87 18.51 17.88 3.58
N ASP A 88 19.18 16.77 3.23
CA ASP A 88 20.48 16.30 3.74
C ASP A 88 20.40 15.79 5.21
N ASP A 89 21.21 16.26 6.18
CA ASP A 89 21.19 15.72 7.55
C ASP A 89 20.14 16.48 8.39
N GLY A 90 19.11 15.83 8.91
CA GLY A 90 18.13 16.56 9.73
C GLY A 90 16.85 15.82 10.04
N ASN A 91 15.91 16.56 10.60
CA ASN A 91 14.53 16.12 10.66
C ASN A 91 13.76 17.21 9.95
N ASP A 92 13.61 17.05 8.65
CA ASP A 92 13.32 18.13 7.75
C ASP A 92 11.86 18.08 7.28
N TYR A 93 11.41 19.21 6.75
CA TYR A 93 10.16 19.30 6.01
C TYR A 93 10.49 19.81 4.62
N ALA A 94 10.05 19.10 3.58
CA ALA A 94 10.15 19.57 2.20
C ALA A 94 8.83 19.37 1.44
N ALA A 95 8.46 20.37 0.64
CA ALA A 95 7.38 20.28 -0.32
C ALA A 95 7.87 20.72 -1.71
N GLY A 96 7.63 19.88 -2.72
CA GLY A 96 7.90 20.20 -4.13
C GLY A 96 7.02 21.36 -4.61
N ASN A 97 5.71 21.26 -4.35
CA ASN A 97 4.65 22.11 -4.90
C ASN A 97 4.47 21.81 -6.42
N PRO A 98 3.76 22.62 -7.24
CA PRO A 98 3.56 22.23 -8.64
C PRO A 98 4.85 22.09 -9.46
N GLY A 99 5.10 20.90 -9.98
CA GLY A 99 6.36 20.53 -10.62
C GLY A 99 6.42 19.04 -10.95
N ASP A 100 7.31 18.61 -11.85
CA ASP A 100 7.78 17.22 -11.79
C ASP A 100 9.10 17.27 -10.97
N ASP A 101 9.00 17.06 -9.65
CA ASP A 101 10.04 17.32 -8.66
C ASP A 101 10.82 16.07 -8.24
N ILE A 102 11.99 16.30 -7.62
CA ILE A 102 12.79 15.24 -7.00
C ILE A 102 13.23 15.66 -5.60
N LEU A 103 12.78 14.92 -4.59
CA LEU A 103 13.06 15.18 -3.17
C LEU A 103 13.88 14.04 -2.57
N TYR A 104 14.96 14.39 -1.85
CA TYR A 104 15.78 13.47 -1.07
C TYR A 104 15.83 13.91 0.39
N GLY A 105 15.36 13.06 1.31
CA GLY A 105 15.33 13.28 2.76
C GLY A 105 16.70 13.25 3.43
N GLY A 106 17.60 12.39 2.94
CA GLY A 106 18.91 12.24 3.55
C GLY A 106 18.84 11.45 4.84
N ALA A 107 19.29 12.03 5.95
CA ALA A 107 19.43 11.33 7.21
C ALA A 107 18.62 11.97 8.33
N GLY A 108 17.69 11.21 8.88
CA GLY A 108 16.89 11.50 10.07
C GLY A 108 15.42 11.27 9.76
N ASN A 109 14.51 11.90 10.49
CA ASN A 109 13.09 11.60 10.34
C ASN A 109 12.40 12.78 9.66
N ASP A 110 12.11 12.59 8.38
CA ASP A 110 11.69 13.66 7.48
C ASP A 110 10.20 13.60 7.15
N PHE A 111 9.67 14.75 6.73
CA PHE A 111 8.35 14.87 6.12
C PHE A 111 8.53 15.43 4.71
N LEU A 112 8.27 14.62 3.70
CA LEU A 112 8.45 14.98 2.29
C LEU A 112 7.13 14.82 1.53
N ILE A 113 6.78 15.81 0.71
CA ILE A 113 5.60 15.75 -0.16
C ILE A 113 5.93 16.31 -1.54
N GLY A 114 5.61 15.58 -2.61
CA GLY A 114 5.75 16.05 -3.99
C GLY A 114 4.77 17.19 -4.31
N GLU A 115 3.50 16.97 -3.96
CA GLU A 115 2.33 17.82 -4.23
C GLU A 115 1.72 17.62 -5.61
N ALA A 116 2.10 18.35 -6.66
CA ALA A 116 1.36 18.29 -7.92
C ALA A 116 2.26 18.14 -9.13
N GLY A 117 2.18 16.99 -9.79
CA GLY A 117 2.96 16.61 -10.95
C GLY A 117 3.62 15.26 -10.69
N ARG A 118 4.49 14.80 -11.60
CA ARG A 118 5.02 13.43 -11.50
C ARG A 118 6.35 13.44 -10.77
N ASP A 119 6.27 13.17 -9.48
CA ASP A 119 7.33 13.39 -8.52
C ASP A 119 8.12 12.12 -8.22
N GLN A 120 9.34 12.33 -7.73
CA GLN A 120 10.18 11.29 -7.16
C GLN A 120 10.57 11.69 -5.74
N VAL A 121 10.03 11.00 -4.75
CA VAL A 121 10.21 11.33 -3.33
C VAL A 121 10.92 10.18 -2.63
N PHE A 122 12.10 10.45 -2.07
CA PHE A 122 12.96 9.48 -1.40
C PHE A 122 13.19 9.89 0.07
N GLY A 123 12.70 9.13 1.04
CA GLY A 123 12.96 9.36 2.47
C GLY A 123 14.43 9.12 2.85
N GLU A 124 15.03 8.10 2.23
CA GLU A 124 16.42 7.67 2.44
C GLU A 124 16.68 7.01 3.80
N ALA A 125 17.11 7.69 4.85
CA ALA A 125 17.51 7.03 6.09
C ALA A 125 16.87 7.64 7.34
N GLY A 126 16.04 6.86 8.00
CA GLY A 126 15.35 7.19 9.24
C GLY A 126 13.89 6.83 9.12
N ASN A 127 13.04 7.31 10.04
CA ASN A 127 11.63 6.96 10.00
C ASN A 127 10.84 8.13 9.42
N ASP A 128 10.47 7.99 8.16
CA ASP A 128 10.00 9.09 7.34
C ASP A 128 8.49 9.05 7.11
N LEU A 129 7.94 10.21 6.79
CA LEU A 129 6.62 10.36 6.19
C LEU A 129 6.81 10.94 4.79
N VAL A 130 6.56 10.12 3.78
CA VAL A 130 6.76 10.47 2.37
C VAL A 130 5.45 10.32 1.61
N ALA A 131 5.10 11.33 0.82
CA ALA A 131 3.89 11.36 0.00
C ALA A 131 4.20 11.82 -1.42
N GLY A 132 3.56 11.19 -2.41
CA GLY A 132 3.62 11.60 -3.82
C GLY A 132 2.82 12.89 -4.04
N GLY A 133 1.49 12.77 -3.99
CA GLY A 133 0.58 13.89 -4.16
C GLY A 133 -0.43 13.61 -5.28
N ASP A 134 -0.65 14.59 -6.15
CA ASP A 134 -1.45 14.45 -7.36
C ASP A 134 -0.55 13.98 -8.53
N ASP A 135 -1.09 13.11 -9.40
CA ASP A 135 -0.46 12.50 -10.59
C ASP A 135 0.33 11.21 -10.29
N ASP A 136 0.97 10.60 -11.30
CA ASP A 136 1.61 9.28 -11.17
C ASP A 136 3.04 9.41 -10.61
N ASP A 137 3.27 8.98 -9.37
CA ASP A 137 4.49 9.23 -8.61
C ASP A 137 5.37 8.00 -8.36
N LEU A 138 6.62 8.26 -8.00
CA LEU A 138 7.53 7.29 -7.39
C LEU A 138 7.88 7.72 -5.97
N VAL A 139 7.45 6.93 -4.98
CA VAL A 139 7.71 7.20 -3.56
C VAL A 139 8.46 6.04 -2.94
N ASP A 140 9.61 6.31 -2.30
CA ASP A 140 10.46 5.32 -1.62
C ASP A 140 10.78 5.79 -0.20
N GLY A 141 10.33 5.04 0.81
CA GLY A 141 10.60 5.33 2.23
C GLY A 141 12.09 5.22 2.56
N GLY A 142 12.77 4.19 2.05
CA GLY A 142 14.19 3.96 2.31
C GLY A 142 14.46 3.01 3.50
N ASP A 143 15.46 3.35 4.31
CA ASP A 143 15.88 2.60 5.50
C ASP A 143 15.18 3.15 6.75
N GLY A 144 14.30 2.37 7.39
CA GLY A 144 13.65 2.75 8.64
C GLY A 144 12.23 2.23 8.70
N ASP A 145 11.46 2.63 9.72
CA ASP A 145 10.03 2.29 9.76
C ASP A 145 9.22 3.48 9.19
N ASP A 146 8.81 3.37 7.93
CA ASP A 146 8.30 4.49 7.14
C ASP A 146 6.78 4.49 6.97
N TYR A 147 6.23 5.68 6.73
CA TYR A 147 4.88 5.88 6.22
C TYR A 147 4.97 6.42 4.79
N VAL A 148 4.49 5.62 3.84
CA VAL A 148 4.54 5.91 2.39
C VAL A 148 3.11 6.07 1.87
N ASP A 149 2.81 7.20 1.25
CA ASP A 149 1.48 7.54 0.73
C ASP A 149 1.55 7.89 -0.77
N GLY A 150 0.68 7.30 -1.58
CA GLY A 150 0.53 7.62 -3.01
C GLY A 150 -0.34 8.85 -3.26
N ASP A 151 -1.36 9.08 -2.41
CA ASP A 151 -2.43 10.07 -2.63
C ASP A 151 -3.27 9.81 -3.91
N LEU A 152 -3.14 10.62 -4.97
CA LEU A 152 -3.97 10.57 -6.17
C LEU A 152 -3.11 10.24 -7.40
N GLY A 153 -3.13 9.01 -7.88
CA GLY A 153 -2.20 8.66 -8.95
C GLY A 153 -2.23 7.19 -9.29
N ASN A 154 -1.47 6.78 -10.30
CA ASN A 154 -1.08 5.37 -10.40
C ASN A 154 0.37 5.27 -9.97
N ASP A 155 0.58 5.00 -8.69
CA ASP A 155 1.86 5.25 -8.06
C ASP A 155 2.72 3.99 -7.97
N THR A 156 4.03 4.21 -7.91
CA THR A 156 5.00 3.18 -7.55
C THR A 156 5.51 3.46 -6.14
N LEU A 157 5.12 2.60 -5.19
CA LEU A 157 5.35 2.82 -3.77
C LEU A 157 6.27 1.75 -3.17
N LEU A 158 7.34 2.17 -2.53
CA LEU A 158 8.36 1.31 -1.95
C LEU A 158 8.54 1.63 -0.46
N GLY A 159 8.26 0.66 0.42
CA GLY A 159 8.64 0.76 1.84
C GLY A 159 10.13 0.48 2.09
N SER A 160 10.75 -0.30 1.20
CA SER A 160 12.18 -0.65 1.26
C SER A 160 12.60 -1.42 2.53
N ALA A 161 13.20 -0.79 3.54
CA ALA A 161 13.86 -1.50 4.63
C ALA A 161 13.41 -1.05 6.02
N GLY A 162 12.27 -1.56 6.47
CA GLY A 162 11.99 -1.71 7.89
C GLY A 162 10.60 -2.26 8.11
N ASN A 163 9.81 -1.68 9.01
CA ASN A 163 8.42 -2.08 9.21
C ASN A 163 7.52 -0.95 8.72
N ASP A 164 7.20 -1.03 7.45
CA ASP A 164 6.66 0.09 6.70
C ASP A 164 5.14 -0.01 6.60
N THR A 165 4.50 1.15 6.50
CA THR A 165 3.09 1.26 6.15
C THR A 165 2.99 1.97 4.82
N VAL A 166 2.45 1.29 3.81
CA VAL A 166 2.31 1.79 2.44
C VAL A 166 0.82 1.87 2.08
N PHE A 167 0.37 3.04 1.69
CA PHE A 167 -0.99 3.33 1.25
C PHE A 167 -0.98 3.81 -0.22
N GLY A 168 -1.74 3.13 -1.08
CA GLY A 168 -1.94 3.55 -2.47
C GLY A 168 -2.95 4.69 -2.61
N ASP A 169 -3.99 4.68 -1.77
CA ASP A 169 -5.12 5.61 -1.83
C ASP A 169 -5.93 5.54 -3.14
N PHE A 170 -5.79 6.46 -4.09
CA PHE A 170 -6.63 6.47 -5.29
C PHE A 170 -5.83 6.24 -6.57
N GLY A 171 -6.16 5.13 -7.24
CA GLY A 171 -5.73 4.81 -8.59
C GLY A 171 -5.16 3.40 -8.65
N ASP A 172 -4.49 3.04 -9.74
CA ASP A 172 -4.00 1.67 -9.94
C ASP A 172 -2.55 1.55 -9.46
N ASP A 173 -2.37 1.27 -8.17
CA ASP A 173 -1.06 1.42 -7.52
C ASP A 173 -0.22 0.15 -7.53
N ARG A 174 1.09 0.35 -7.38
CA ARG A 174 2.06 -0.74 -7.37
C ARG A 174 2.99 -0.61 -6.17
N MET A 175 2.74 -1.46 -5.17
CA MET A 175 3.34 -1.36 -3.84
C MET A 175 4.31 -2.51 -3.54
N SER A 176 5.43 -2.22 -2.88
CA SER A 176 6.32 -3.23 -2.29
C SER A 176 6.75 -2.79 -0.89
N GLY A 177 6.44 -3.61 0.13
CA GLY A 177 6.93 -3.38 1.49
C GLY A 177 8.42 -3.64 1.68
N GLY A 178 9.08 -4.36 0.75
CA GLY A 178 10.49 -4.67 0.89
C GLY A 178 10.80 -5.67 2.00
N SER A 179 11.78 -5.38 2.86
CA SER A 179 12.15 -6.25 3.99
C SER A 179 11.33 -5.93 5.25
N GLY A 180 11.42 -6.75 6.30
CA GLY A 180 10.76 -6.50 7.57
C GLY A 180 9.26 -6.84 7.60
N THR A 181 8.47 -6.17 8.44
CA THR A 181 7.05 -6.49 8.66
C THR A 181 6.15 -5.34 8.28
N ASN A 182 5.56 -5.44 7.09
CA ASN A 182 4.92 -4.30 6.45
C ASN A 182 3.39 -4.40 6.45
N THR A 183 2.74 -3.26 6.28
CA THR A 183 1.31 -3.16 5.96
C THR A 183 1.15 -2.47 4.63
N LEU A 184 0.51 -3.12 3.66
CA LEU A 184 0.20 -2.57 2.34
C LEU A 184 -1.32 -2.46 2.21
N ASP A 185 -1.81 -1.30 1.81
CA ASP A 185 -3.23 -1.03 1.57
C ASP A 185 -3.40 -0.29 0.25
N GLY A 186 -3.88 -0.98 -0.79
CA GLY A 186 -4.10 -0.35 -2.09
C GLY A 186 -5.30 0.59 -2.12
N ALA A 187 -6.22 0.43 -1.17
CA ALA A 187 -7.44 1.21 -1.07
C ALA A 187 -8.31 1.17 -2.36
N ALA A 188 -8.32 2.21 -3.18
CA ALA A 188 -9.30 2.41 -4.24
C ALA A 188 -8.68 2.44 -5.64
N GLY A 189 -8.60 1.26 -6.26
CA GLY A 189 -8.37 1.13 -7.69
C GLY A 189 -8.12 -0.33 -8.04
N TYR A 190 -7.22 -0.59 -8.98
CA TYR A 190 -6.71 -1.93 -9.25
C TYR A 190 -5.25 -2.02 -8.84
N ASP A 191 -5.01 -2.58 -7.66
CA ASP A 191 -3.72 -2.45 -7.01
C ASP A 191 -2.88 -3.72 -7.12
N THR A 192 -1.56 -3.55 -7.12
CA THR A 192 -0.59 -4.63 -7.19
C THR A 192 0.38 -4.61 -6.02
N ALA A 193 0.36 -5.65 -5.19
CA ALA A 193 1.43 -5.93 -4.23
C ALA A 193 2.55 -6.75 -4.88
N VAL A 194 3.79 -6.28 -4.80
CA VAL A 194 4.96 -6.85 -5.46
C VAL A 194 5.89 -7.51 -4.44
N PHE A 195 6.34 -8.73 -4.75
CA PHE A 195 7.21 -9.54 -3.90
C PHE A 195 8.48 -9.95 -4.65
N ASN A 196 9.63 -9.82 -3.98
CA ASN A 196 10.95 -10.13 -4.55
C ASN A 196 11.35 -11.62 -4.44
N PHE A 197 10.38 -12.52 -4.31
CA PHE A 197 10.57 -13.97 -4.23
C PHE A 197 9.54 -14.70 -5.12
N ASN A 198 9.79 -15.96 -5.43
CA ASN A 198 8.84 -16.79 -6.16
C ASN A 198 7.67 -17.17 -5.25
N PHE A 199 6.47 -17.33 -5.80
CA PHE A 199 5.27 -17.71 -5.05
C PHE A 199 5.45 -19.02 -4.27
N ARG A 200 6.20 -19.97 -4.83
CA ARG A 200 6.52 -21.26 -4.19
C ARG A 200 7.52 -21.17 -3.05
N ASP A 201 8.29 -20.10 -3.00
CA ASP A 201 9.30 -19.86 -1.97
C ASP A 201 8.72 -19.05 -0.78
N ALA A 202 7.44 -18.63 -0.86
CA ALA A 202 6.74 -17.99 0.24
C ALA A 202 6.69 -18.93 1.47
N GLY A 203 7.03 -18.38 2.64
CA GLY A 203 6.95 -19.08 3.92
C GLY A 203 5.52 -19.24 4.42
N VAL A 204 4.74 -18.15 4.38
CA VAL A 204 3.32 -18.11 4.75
C VAL A 204 2.55 -17.41 3.64
N ILE A 205 1.41 -17.99 3.27
CA ILE A 205 0.34 -17.34 2.51
C ILE A 205 -0.95 -17.65 3.26
N ASP A 206 -1.39 -16.70 4.07
CA ASP A 206 -2.65 -16.76 4.82
C ASP A 206 -3.61 -15.72 4.26
N SER A 207 -4.48 -16.16 3.35
CA SER A 207 -5.41 -15.29 2.64
C SER A 207 -6.85 -15.51 3.12
N ALA A 208 -7.51 -14.41 3.43
CA ALA A 208 -8.87 -14.32 3.92
C ALA A 208 -9.73 -13.44 3.00
N GLY A 209 -9.55 -13.56 1.68
CA GLY A 209 -10.10 -12.63 0.69
C GLY A 209 -9.25 -11.37 0.59
N SER A 210 -9.87 -10.21 0.82
CA SER A 210 -9.24 -8.87 0.74
C SER A 210 -8.22 -8.57 1.83
N LEU A 211 -7.86 -9.55 2.65
CA LEU A 211 -6.78 -9.48 3.62
C LEU A 211 -5.89 -10.71 3.47
N ALA A 212 -4.63 -10.49 3.14
CA ALA A 212 -3.61 -11.53 3.03
C ALA A 212 -2.44 -11.24 3.96
N LYS A 213 -1.88 -12.29 4.56
CA LYS A 213 -0.57 -12.24 5.19
C LYS A 213 0.39 -13.11 4.40
N ILE A 214 1.41 -12.49 3.83
CA ILE A 214 2.39 -13.13 2.96
C ILE A 214 3.77 -12.95 3.56
N SER A 215 4.55 -14.02 3.69
CA SER A 215 5.94 -13.91 4.13
C SER A 215 6.89 -14.62 3.19
N GLY A 216 8.08 -14.03 3.03
CA GLY A 216 9.14 -14.52 2.17
C GLY A 216 10.51 -14.40 2.83
N THR A 217 11.56 -14.29 2.01
CA THR A 217 12.93 -14.21 2.53
C THR A 217 13.18 -12.85 3.18
N GLY A 218 12.91 -12.75 4.48
CA GLY A 218 13.16 -11.54 5.27
C GLY A 218 12.02 -10.52 5.29
N SER A 219 10.86 -10.83 4.66
CA SER A 219 9.65 -10.01 4.71
C SER A 219 8.45 -10.76 5.31
N SER A 220 7.52 -10.03 5.92
CA SER A 220 6.24 -10.51 6.44
C SER A 220 5.20 -9.41 6.30
N ASP A 221 4.46 -9.43 5.21
CA ASP A 221 3.60 -8.34 4.79
C ASP A 221 2.13 -8.67 5.07
N THR A 222 1.40 -7.69 5.59
CA THR A 222 -0.06 -7.70 5.69
C THR A 222 -0.59 -6.85 4.55
N VAL A 223 -1.27 -7.46 3.59
CA VAL A 223 -1.77 -6.81 2.38
C VAL A 223 -3.28 -6.80 2.40
N LYS A 224 -3.88 -5.65 2.12
CA LYS A 224 -5.34 -5.53 1.97
C LYS A 224 -5.71 -4.61 0.82
N ASN A 225 -6.97 -4.74 0.37
CA ASN A 225 -7.51 -3.96 -0.75
C ASN A 225 -6.54 -4.01 -1.95
N THR A 226 -6.28 -5.21 -2.45
CA THR A 226 -5.30 -5.44 -3.51
C THR A 226 -5.77 -6.58 -4.40
N GLU A 227 -5.82 -6.34 -5.69
CA GLU A 227 -6.33 -7.27 -6.69
C GLU A 227 -5.23 -8.14 -7.27
N ALA A 228 -4.00 -7.65 -7.38
CA ALA A 228 -2.88 -8.38 -7.97
C ALA A 228 -1.73 -8.60 -6.99
N PHE A 229 -1.21 -9.83 -6.98
CA PHE A 229 -0.07 -10.23 -6.18
C PHE A 229 1.03 -10.70 -7.13
N GLU A 230 2.04 -9.87 -7.34
CA GLU A 230 3.14 -10.17 -8.24
C GLU A 230 4.32 -10.80 -7.52
N PHE A 231 4.59 -12.06 -7.85
CA PHE A 231 5.81 -12.77 -7.45
C PHE A 231 6.76 -12.88 -8.64
N GLN A 232 8.03 -13.19 -8.40
CA GLN A 232 9.05 -13.29 -9.45
C GLN A 232 8.72 -14.31 -10.57
N ASP A 233 7.97 -15.37 -10.23
CA ASP A 233 7.62 -16.45 -11.15
C ASP A 233 6.19 -16.34 -11.71
N ARG A 234 5.29 -15.61 -11.04
CA ARG A 234 3.90 -15.44 -11.46
C ARG A 234 3.20 -14.27 -10.76
N THR A 235 2.36 -13.57 -11.51
CA THR A 235 1.30 -12.72 -10.96
C THR A 235 0.03 -13.53 -10.71
N ILE A 236 -0.52 -13.43 -9.51
CA ILE A 236 -1.81 -14.00 -9.13
C ILE A 236 -2.79 -12.85 -9.02
N VAL A 237 -3.89 -12.91 -9.76
CA VAL A 237 -4.96 -11.92 -9.71
C VAL A 237 -6.11 -12.51 -8.90
N GLN A 238 -6.68 -11.73 -8.01
CA GLN A 238 -7.89 -12.06 -7.27
C GLN A 238 -9.12 -11.52 -8.00
N ALA A 239 -10.28 -12.14 -7.75
CA ALA A 239 -11.59 -11.67 -8.22
C ALA A 239 -11.69 -11.49 -9.75
N ASP A 240 -10.90 -12.20 -10.54
CA ASP A 240 -10.91 -12.17 -12.01
C ASP A 240 -11.84 -13.21 -12.66
N GLY A 241 -12.47 -14.07 -11.86
CA GLY A 241 -13.43 -15.06 -12.35
C GLY A 241 -14.58 -15.37 -11.38
N GLN A 242 -14.54 -16.54 -10.75
CA GLN A 242 -15.65 -17.09 -9.99
C GLN A 242 -15.72 -16.44 -8.59
N PRO A 243 -16.81 -15.72 -8.26
CA PRO A 243 -16.93 -15.08 -6.95
C PRO A 243 -16.73 -16.07 -5.79
N GLY A 244 -15.93 -15.66 -4.80
CA GLY A 244 -15.64 -16.44 -3.61
C GLY A 244 -14.59 -17.54 -3.80
N VAL A 245 -13.96 -17.67 -4.97
CA VAL A 245 -12.65 -18.32 -5.05
C VAL A 245 -11.61 -17.26 -4.72
N ASP A 246 -10.73 -17.59 -3.77
CA ASP A 246 -9.58 -16.77 -3.42
C ASP A 246 -8.36 -17.43 -4.09
N ASP A 247 -7.90 -16.83 -5.19
CA ASP A 247 -6.84 -17.38 -6.04
C ASP A 247 -5.53 -17.58 -5.29
N LEU A 248 -5.20 -16.64 -4.40
CA LEU A 248 -4.02 -16.70 -3.56
C LEU A 248 -4.11 -17.87 -2.57
N PHE A 249 -5.26 -18.02 -1.90
CA PHE A 249 -5.57 -19.15 -1.03
C PHE A 249 -5.54 -20.49 -1.79
N TYR A 250 -6.13 -20.51 -2.98
CA TYR A 250 -6.35 -21.71 -3.75
C TYR A 250 -5.05 -22.23 -4.33
N LEU A 251 -4.29 -21.39 -5.01
CA LEU A 251 -3.03 -21.77 -5.65
C LEU A 251 -1.95 -22.11 -4.62
N SER A 252 -1.96 -21.49 -3.43
CA SER A 252 -1.02 -21.84 -2.34
C SER A 252 -1.26 -23.24 -1.78
N ARG A 253 -2.50 -23.74 -1.77
CA ARG A 253 -2.85 -25.10 -1.31
C ARG A 253 -2.84 -26.16 -2.40
N ASN A 254 -2.95 -25.75 -3.65
CA ASN A 254 -3.12 -26.64 -4.80
C ASN A 254 -1.91 -26.51 -5.73
N GLY A 255 -0.78 -27.05 -5.29
CA GLY A 255 0.48 -26.82 -5.99
C GLY A 255 0.51 -27.34 -7.41
N ASP A 256 -0.19 -28.44 -7.67
CA ASP A 256 -0.39 -29.02 -9.00
C ASP A 256 -1.11 -28.09 -9.97
N VAL A 257 -2.07 -27.30 -9.50
CA VAL A 257 -2.81 -26.32 -10.31
C VAL A 257 -1.91 -25.16 -10.70
N PHE A 258 -1.16 -24.64 -9.74
CA PHE A 258 -0.16 -23.60 -9.98
C PHE A 258 0.90 -24.09 -10.97
N ASP A 259 1.51 -25.25 -10.74
CA ASP A 259 2.59 -25.79 -11.59
C ASP A 259 2.11 -26.05 -13.03
N ALA A 260 0.84 -26.42 -13.19
CA ALA A 260 0.22 -26.61 -14.51
C ALA A 260 -0.10 -25.29 -15.25
N GLY A 261 0.04 -24.14 -14.58
CA GLY A 261 -0.31 -22.83 -15.14
C GLY A 261 -1.82 -22.65 -15.32
N LEU A 262 -2.62 -23.34 -14.50
CA LEU A 262 -4.07 -23.25 -14.56
C LEU A 262 -4.55 -22.11 -13.68
N ASP A 263 -5.57 -21.43 -14.19
CA ASP A 263 -6.39 -20.43 -13.53
C ASP A 263 -7.17 -21.07 -12.36
N ALA A 264 -7.17 -20.45 -11.18
CA ALA A 264 -7.74 -21.07 -9.99
C ALA A 264 -9.27 -21.17 -10.09
N ASP A 265 -9.90 -20.11 -10.57
CA ASP A 265 -11.31 -20.00 -10.82
C ASP A 265 -11.83 -21.08 -11.78
N ALA A 266 -11.25 -21.14 -12.99
CA ALA A 266 -11.61 -22.12 -13.99
C ALA A 266 -11.37 -23.55 -13.49
N HIS A 267 -10.23 -23.79 -12.83
CA HIS A 267 -9.94 -25.10 -12.26
C HIS A 267 -10.94 -25.49 -11.18
N PHE A 268 -11.27 -24.57 -10.26
CA PHE A 268 -12.24 -24.84 -9.20
C PHE A 268 -13.61 -25.16 -9.78
N ALA A 269 -14.11 -24.33 -10.70
CA ALA A 269 -15.42 -24.47 -11.34
C ALA A 269 -15.58 -25.81 -12.07
N GLU A 270 -14.55 -26.26 -12.78
CA GLU A 270 -14.61 -27.47 -13.60
C GLU A 270 -14.29 -28.75 -12.80
N TYR A 271 -13.25 -28.70 -11.96
CA TYR A 271 -12.67 -29.88 -11.30
C TYR A 271 -12.63 -29.76 -9.77
N GLY A 272 -12.16 -28.62 -9.26
CA GLY A 272 -11.75 -28.49 -7.86
C GLY A 272 -12.84 -28.81 -6.85
N TRP A 273 -14.07 -28.34 -7.09
CA TRP A 273 -15.17 -28.65 -6.17
C TRP A 273 -15.55 -30.13 -6.17
N ARG A 274 -15.36 -30.85 -7.29
CA ARG A 274 -15.61 -32.30 -7.40
C ARG A 274 -14.54 -33.12 -6.70
N GLU A 275 -13.32 -32.59 -6.71
CA GLU A 275 -12.18 -33.13 -5.96
C GLU A 275 -12.27 -32.80 -4.46
N GLY A 276 -13.20 -31.91 -4.10
CA GLY A 276 -13.41 -31.45 -2.73
C GLY A 276 -12.25 -30.60 -2.23
N ARG A 277 -11.68 -29.77 -3.11
CA ARG A 277 -10.74 -28.69 -2.76
C ARG A 277 -11.55 -27.51 -2.24
N ASP A 278 -11.01 -26.77 -1.28
CA ASP A 278 -11.67 -25.60 -0.72
C ASP A 278 -11.33 -24.36 -1.56
N PRO A 279 -12.32 -23.51 -1.92
CA PRO A 279 -12.11 -22.33 -2.76
C PRO A 279 -11.53 -21.14 -1.98
N ASN A 280 -11.72 -21.10 -0.66
CA ASN A 280 -11.25 -20.05 0.25
C ASN A 280 -11.16 -20.60 1.69
N ALA A 281 -10.66 -19.79 2.63
CA ALA A 281 -10.44 -20.22 4.02
C ALA A 281 -11.70 -20.51 4.83
N PHE A 282 -12.87 -20.07 4.36
CA PHE A 282 -14.13 -20.09 5.10
C PHE A 282 -15.20 -20.97 4.43
N PHE A 283 -14.85 -21.69 3.37
CA PHE A 283 -15.73 -22.64 2.68
C PHE A 283 -15.12 -24.04 2.68
N ASP A 284 -15.78 -25.00 3.33
CA ASP A 284 -15.37 -26.40 3.35
C ASP A 284 -16.19 -27.17 2.32
N THR A 285 -15.61 -27.44 1.16
CA THR A 285 -16.32 -28.07 0.04
C THR A 285 -16.82 -29.46 0.39
N LYS A 286 -16.00 -30.26 1.06
CA LYS A 286 -16.36 -31.63 1.45
C LYS A 286 -17.39 -31.63 2.57
N GLY A 287 -17.18 -30.78 3.57
CA GLY A 287 -18.08 -30.59 4.70
C GLY A 287 -19.45 -30.09 4.24
N TYR A 288 -19.50 -29.15 3.30
CA TYR A 288 -20.75 -28.60 2.76
C TYR A 288 -21.57 -29.69 2.06
N LEU A 289 -20.94 -30.49 1.18
CA LEU A 289 -21.61 -31.59 0.51
C LEU A 289 -22.03 -32.71 1.48
N ALA A 290 -21.28 -32.93 2.56
CA ALA A 290 -21.65 -33.88 3.61
C ALA A 290 -22.84 -33.38 4.46
N ALA A 291 -22.84 -32.10 4.82
CA ALA A 291 -23.89 -31.46 5.61
C ALA A 291 -25.20 -31.34 4.83
N TYR A 292 -25.11 -31.13 3.52
CA TYR A 292 -26.22 -30.79 2.66
C TYR A 292 -26.39 -31.80 1.53
N GLY A 293 -26.89 -32.98 1.90
CA GLY A 293 -27.04 -34.12 0.99
C GLY A 293 -27.96 -33.86 -0.21
N ASP A 294 -28.86 -32.86 -0.14
CA ASP A 294 -29.67 -32.41 -1.28
C ASP A 294 -28.81 -31.76 -2.38
N VAL A 295 -27.83 -30.93 -1.99
CA VAL A 295 -26.87 -30.29 -2.91
C VAL A 295 -25.98 -31.36 -3.55
N ALA A 296 -25.47 -32.29 -2.73
CA ALA A 296 -24.66 -33.40 -3.21
C ALA A 296 -25.43 -34.30 -4.17
N ALA A 297 -26.69 -34.63 -3.87
CA ALA A 297 -27.54 -35.44 -4.74
C ALA A 297 -27.89 -34.72 -6.06
N ALA A 298 -28.02 -33.40 -6.03
CA ALA A 298 -28.24 -32.59 -7.22
C ALA A 298 -26.98 -32.43 -8.09
N GLY A 299 -25.78 -32.69 -7.55
CA GLY A 299 -24.52 -32.57 -8.28
C GLY A 299 -24.20 -31.13 -8.69
N ILE A 300 -24.63 -30.17 -7.88
CA ILE A 300 -24.42 -28.72 -8.08
C ILE A 300 -23.12 -28.31 -7.39
N ASN A 301 -22.41 -27.32 -7.96
CA ASN A 301 -21.23 -26.73 -7.32
C ASN A 301 -21.64 -26.15 -5.95
N PRO A 302 -21.05 -26.62 -4.84
CA PRO A 302 -21.46 -26.23 -3.50
C PRO A 302 -21.21 -24.75 -3.20
N LEU A 303 -20.14 -24.14 -3.73
CA LEU A 303 -19.88 -22.71 -3.56
C LEU A 303 -20.97 -21.89 -4.26
N GLU A 304 -21.26 -22.19 -5.53
CA GLU A 304 -22.32 -21.52 -6.30
C GLU A 304 -23.69 -21.67 -5.62
N HIS A 305 -24.00 -22.87 -5.12
CA HIS A 305 -25.22 -23.12 -4.37
C HIS A 305 -25.29 -22.25 -3.12
N TYR A 306 -24.23 -22.21 -2.32
CA TYR A 306 -24.20 -21.36 -1.12
C TYR A 306 -24.40 -19.91 -1.49
N LEU A 307 -23.65 -19.40 -2.49
CA LEU A 307 -23.67 -18.00 -2.88
C LEU A 307 -25.05 -17.54 -3.38
N THR A 308 -25.78 -18.44 -4.03
CA THR A 308 -27.09 -18.13 -4.64
C THR A 308 -28.27 -18.38 -3.69
N TYR A 309 -28.25 -19.49 -2.97
CA TYR A 309 -29.38 -20.02 -2.20
C TYR A 309 -29.03 -20.31 -0.74
N GLY A 310 -27.90 -20.99 -0.49
CA GLY A 310 -27.60 -21.55 0.83
C GLY A 310 -27.57 -20.51 1.95
N TRP A 311 -26.99 -19.33 1.72
CA TRP A 311 -26.96 -18.28 2.74
C TRP A 311 -28.37 -17.76 3.10
N LYS A 312 -29.28 -17.67 2.12
CA LYS A 312 -30.68 -17.25 2.32
C LYS A 312 -31.48 -18.28 3.11
N GLU A 313 -31.11 -19.54 2.97
CA GLU A 313 -31.64 -20.66 3.75
C GLU A 313 -31.00 -20.74 5.15
N GLY A 314 -29.98 -19.92 5.42
CA GLY A 314 -29.23 -19.91 6.66
C GLY A 314 -28.38 -21.16 6.86
N ARG A 315 -27.87 -21.74 5.76
CA ARG A 315 -26.82 -22.78 5.77
C ARG A 315 -25.48 -22.13 6.06
N ASP A 316 -24.53 -22.90 6.59
CA ASP A 316 -23.18 -22.44 6.90
C ASP A 316 -22.21 -22.98 5.83
N PRO A 317 -21.26 -22.18 5.32
CA PRO A 317 -20.31 -22.62 4.31
C PRO A 317 -19.19 -23.49 4.89
N SER A 318 -18.89 -23.37 6.18
CA SER A 318 -17.91 -24.19 6.89
C SER A 318 -18.19 -24.21 8.40
N ALA A 319 -17.40 -24.99 9.14
CA ALA A 319 -17.42 -24.96 10.61
C ALA A 319 -16.87 -23.64 11.18
N ASN A 320 -16.14 -22.85 10.40
CA ASN A 320 -15.47 -21.63 10.86
C ASN A 320 -16.24 -20.35 10.51
N PHE A 321 -17.41 -20.48 9.88
CA PHE A 321 -18.22 -19.35 9.44
C PHE A 321 -19.70 -19.63 9.67
N ASP A 322 -20.29 -18.99 10.68
CA ASP A 322 -21.74 -19.02 10.92
C ASP A 322 -22.44 -17.89 10.15
N THR A 323 -23.27 -18.27 9.17
CA THR A 323 -23.98 -17.33 8.30
C THR A 323 -24.92 -16.43 9.09
N LYS A 324 -25.64 -16.99 10.07
CA LYS A 324 -26.65 -16.24 10.83
C LYS A 324 -26.00 -15.34 11.87
N ALA A 325 -24.97 -15.81 12.54
CA ALA A 325 -24.22 -15.02 13.52
C ALA A 325 -23.53 -13.84 12.84
N TYR A 326 -22.92 -14.05 11.67
CA TYR A 326 -22.31 -12.96 10.91
C TYR A 326 -23.34 -11.88 10.54
N LEU A 327 -24.50 -12.26 9.99
CA LEU A 327 -25.57 -11.32 9.67
C LEU A 327 -26.17 -10.63 10.92
N ALA A 328 -26.24 -11.34 12.05
CA ALA A 328 -26.72 -10.77 13.31
C ALA A 328 -25.75 -9.73 13.90
N GLN A 329 -24.44 -9.96 13.74
CA GLN A 329 -23.40 -9.02 14.17
C GLN A 329 -23.30 -7.81 13.22
N ASN A 330 -23.55 -8.03 11.93
CA ASN A 330 -23.39 -7.04 10.87
C ASN A 330 -24.75 -6.64 10.28
N GLY A 331 -25.47 -5.82 11.03
CA GLY A 331 -26.84 -5.42 10.70
C GLY A 331 -26.95 -4.62 9.40
N ASP A 332 -25.89 -3.93 9.00
CA ASP A 332 -25.73 -3.26 7.71
C ASP A 332 -25.76 -4.26 6.54
N VAL A 333 -24.98 -5.34 6.63
CA VAL A 333 -24.93 -6.43 5.63
C VAL A 333 -26.30 -7.10 5.51
N ALA A 334 -26.93 -7.39 6.65
CA ALA A 334 -28.25 -7.98 6.70
C ALA A 334 -29.33 -7.07 6.10
N ALA A 335 -29.28 -5.76 6.40
CA ALA A 335 -30.23 -4.78 5.88
C ALA A 335 -30.08 -4.58 4.37
N ALA A 336 -28.85 -4.63 3.85
CA ALA A 336 -28.56 -4.58 2.43
C ALA A 336 -28.90 -5.89 1.69
N GLY A 337 -29.15 -6.99 2.41
CA GLY A 337 -29.44 -8.30 1.83
C GLY A 337 -28.24 -8.89 1.07
N LEU A 338 -27.03 -8.57 1.51
CA LEU A 338 -25.78 -9.05 0.92
C LEU A 338 -25.47 -10.47 1.40
N ASN A 339 -24.77 -11.22 0.55
CA ASN A 339 -24.24 -12.52 0.93
C ASN A 339 -23.14 -12.34 2.00
N PRO A 340 -23.25 -12.99 3.16
CA PRO A 340 -22.32 -12.75 4.27
C PRO A 340 -20.91 -13.27 4.02
N LEU A 341 -20.74 -14.44 3.38
CA LEU A 341 -19.40 -14.95 3.06
C LEU A 341 -18.73 -14.07 2.02
N GLN A 342 -19.44 -13.75 0.94
CA GLN A 342 -18.91 -12.90 -0.13
C GLN A 342 -18.54 -11.53 0.42
N HIS A 343 -19.43 -10.88 1.18
CA HIS A 343 -19.12 -9.63 1.85
C HIS A 343 -17.90 -9.75 2.76
N PHE A 344 -17.77 -10.83 3.52
CA PHE A 344 -16.63 -11.00 4.41
C PHE A 344 -15.31 -11.08 3.62
N LEU A 345 -15.29 -11.89 2.57
CA LEU A 345 -14.12 -12.04 1.70
C LEU A 345 -13.77 -10.75 0.96
N GLU A 346 -14.75 -10.00 0.47
CA GLU A 346 -14.49 -8.78 -0.33
C GLU A 346 -14.18 -7.57 0.57
N TYR A 347 -14.82 -7.44 1.73
CA TYR A 347 -14.74 -6.24 2.57
C TYR A 347 -14.48 -6.54 4.05
N GLY A 348 -15.20 -7.52 4.60
CA GLY A 348 -15.25 -7.71 6.05
C GLY A 348 -13.90 -8.09 6.68
N ALA A 349 -13.06 -8.86 5.98
CA ALA A 349 -11.73 -9.21 6.46
C ALA A 349 -10.82 -7.98 6.56
N GLY A 350 -10.73 -7.17 5.50
CA GLY A 350 -9.99 -5.91 5.49
C GLY A 350 -10.51 -4.86 6.49
N GLU A 351 -11.82 -4.83 6.74
CA GLU A 351 -12.46 -3.98 7.76
C GLU A 351 -12.26 -4.49 9.21
N GLY A 352 -11.61 -5.65 9.40
CA GLY A 352 -11.39 -6.24 10.72
C GLY A 352 -12.66 -6.83 11.37
N ARG A 353 -13.70 -7.13 10.57
CA ARG A 353 -14.90 -7.83 11.07
C ARG A 353 -14.51 -9.24 11.53
N ALA A 354 -15.15 -9.71 12.58
CA ALA A 354 -14.92 -11.07 13.08
C ALA A 354 -15.86 -12.07 12.41
N VAL A 355 -15.33 -13.24 12.05
CA VAL A 355 -16.16 -14.42 11.80
C VAL A 355 -16.43 -15.13 13.13
N VAL A 356 -17.63 -15.68 13.26
CA VAL A 356 -18.01 -16.49 14.41
C VAL A 356 -17.90 -17.95 14.01
N ALA A 357 -17.10 -18.72 14.77
CA ALA A 357 -17.03 -20.17 14.62
C ALA A 357 -18.42 -20.78 14.83
N GLY A 358 -18.78 -21.75 14.00
CA GLY A 358 -20.12 -22.33 13.95
C GLY A 358 -20.62 -22.81 15.31
N ASP A 359 -21.93 -22.70 15.54
CA ASP A 359 -22.63 -23.21 16.73
C ASP A 359 -22.63 -24.75 16.86
N GLY A 360 -21.86 -25.44 16.01
CA GLY A 360 -21.78 -26.89 15.89
C GLY A 360 -22.85 -27.49 14.97
N ALA A 361 -23.77 -26.71 14.38
CA ALA A 361 -24.78 -27.21 13.45
C ALA A 361 -24.15 -27.74 12.15
N PHE A 362 -23.16 -27.04 11.60
CA PHE A 362 -22.39 -27.51 10.44
C PHE A 362 -21.68 -28.84 10.73
N ALA A 363 -20.96 -28.93 11.85
CA ALA A 363 -20.24 -30.15 12.24
C ALA A 363 -21.19 -31.33 12.47
N GLN A 364 -22.34 -31.10 13.11
CA GLN A 364 -23.39 -32.12 13.30
C GLN A 364 -24.00 -32.57 11.97
N ALA A 365 -24.29 -31.65 11.06
CA ALA A 365 -24.81 -31.97 9.74
C ALA A 365 -23.79 -32.74 8.89
N ALA A 366 -22.51 -32.35 8.94
CA ALA A 366 -21.42 -32.99 8.22
C ALA A 366 -20.97 -34.35 8.80
N GLY A 367 -21.51 -34.74 9.97
CA GLY A 367 -21.13 -35.99 10.64
C GLY A 367 -19.73 -35.97 11.25
N VAL A 368 -19.15 -34.78 11.49
CA VAL A 368 -17.84 -34.60 12.11
C VAL A 368 -18.02 -34.42 13.62
N GLY A 369 -17.37 -35.28 14.41
CA GLY A 369 -17.51 -35.27 15.87
C GLY A 369 -17.03 -33.96 16.49
N ILE A 370 -17.89 -33.32 17.29
CA ILE A 370 -17.55 -32.14 18.09
C ILE A 370 -16.61 -32.58 19.21
N TYR A 371 -15.33 -32.21 19.15
CA TYR A 371 -14.47 -32.25 20.34
C TYR A 371 -14.57 -30.90 21.04
N VAL A 372 -15.27 -30.91 22.18
CA VAL A 372 -15.53 -29.77 23.08
C VAL A 372 -14.26 -29.33 23.80
#